data_AF-R6T0M6-F1
#
_entry.id   AF-R6T0M6-F1
#
_cell.length_a   1.000
_cell.length_b   1.000
_cell.length_c   1.000
_cell.angle_alpha   90.00
_cell.angle_beta   90.00
_cell.angle_gamma   90.00
#
_symmetry.space_group_name_H-M   'P 1'
#
loop_
_entity.id
_entity.type
_entity.pdbx_description
1 polymer ?
#
loop_
_entity_poly.entity_id
_entity_poly.type
_entity_poly.pdbx_seq_one_letter_code
_entity_poly.pdbx_strand_id
1 'polypeptide(L)'
;MFAALRDAQGSPAFALGDVGAGKGTICFGLKGGIGSASRQMEIGGRTFTLGVLVQTNFGATPDLTVCGDPVGQRLWKRFQGKESDQGSVMIAVGCDLPVDARQLTRILHRAVVGLARTGSFVGHGSGDVVIGFSTANRIREGEIFRQTECLAEEVLEPAFRAVAECVEESILDSLFCAGGVTGYTGVYVPPLSAFYPD
;
A
#
# COMPACT_ATOMS: atom_id res chain seq x y z
N MET A 1 3.10 -0.98 21.30
CA MET A 1 1.67 -0.65 21.03
C MET A 1 1.29 0.72 21.59
N PHE A 2 1.24 0.93 22.92
CA PHE A 2 0.77 2.22 23.49
C PHE A 2 1.59 3.45 23.08
N ALA A 3 2.91 3.32 22.86
CA ALA A 3 3.73 4.40 22.31
C ALA A 3 3.23 4.82 20.91
N ALA A 4 3.12 3.87 19.97
CA ALA A 4 2.61 4.13 18.62
C ALA A 4 1.20 4.76 18.60
N LEU A 5 0.31 4.37 19.53
CA LEU A 5 -1.01 4.99 19.65
C LEU A 5 -0.96 6.46 20.11
N ARG A 6 -0.03 6.80 21.01
CA ARG A 6 0.15 8.18 21.49
C ARG A 6 0.90 9.05 20.49
N ASP A 7 1.84 8.46 19.76
CA ASP A 7 2.68 9.16 18.79
C ASP A 7 1.97 9.37 17.45
N ALA A 8 0.79 8.76 17.25
CA ALA A 8 -0.05 8.99 16.08
C ALA A 8 -0.49 10.45 16.03
N GLN A 9 0.05 11.19 15.05
CA GLN A 9 -0.28 12.59 14.79
C GLN A 9 -1.04 12.71 13.48
N GLY A 10 -1.96 13.67 13.37
CA GLY A 10 -2.62 14.05 12.11
C GLY A 10 -1.70 14.81 11.14
N SER A 11 -0.39 14.56 11.21
CA SER A 11 0.61 15.18 10.34
C SER A 11 0.57 14.54 8.95
N PRO A 12 0.70 15.31 7.86
CA PRO A 12 0.84 14.76 6.52
C PRO A 12 2.14 13.97 6.33
N ALA A 13 3.13 14.16 7.22
CA ALA A 13 4.42 13.49 7.17
C ALA A 13 4.59 12.51 8.34
N PHE A 14 4.89 11.26 8.01
CA PHE A 14 5.36 10.21 8.90
C PHE A 14 6.46 9.42 8.19
N ALA A 15 7.29 8.70 8.95
CA ALA A 15 8.41 7.96 8.37
C ALA A 15 7.93 6.76 7.53
N LEU A 16 8.61 6.51 6.41
CA LEU A 16 8.41 5.37 5.51
C LEU A 16 9.63 4.44 5.55
N GLY A 17 9.57 3.32 4.84
CA GLY A 17 10.63 2.32 4.79
C GLY A 17 10.64 1.42 6.03
N ASP A 18 11.83 1.15 6.57
CA ASP A 18 12.04 0.18 7.64
C ASP A 18 11.72 0.74 9.03
N VAL A 19 10.47 1.14 9.23
CA VAL A 19 9.94 1.69 10.49
C VAL A 19 8.71 0.92 10.97
N GLY A 20 8.43 0.97 12.28
CA GLY A 20 7.26 0.33 12.87
C GLY A 20 7.12 -1.14 12.48
N ALA A 21 5.95 -1.52 11.96
CA ALA A 21 5.69 -2.89 11.49
C ALA A 21 6.52 -3.28 10.25
N GLY A 22 7.06 -2.33 9.50
CA GLY A 22 7.92 -2.56 8.33
C GLY A 22 9.38 -2.86 8.67
N LYS A 23 9.79 -2.78 9.95
CA LYS A 23 11.21 -2.87 10.31
C LYS A 23 11.89 -4.16 9.83
N GLY A 24 11.21 -5.29 9.99
CA GLY A 24 11.75 -6.62 9.67
C GLY A 24 11.32 -7.19 8.32
N THR A 25 10.67 -6.41 7.46
CA THR A 25 9.99 -6.96 6.28
C THR A 25 10.86 -6.99 5.03
N ILE A 26 10.59 -7.94 4.14
CA ILE A 26 11.31 -8.17 2.88
C ILE A 26 10.29 -8.22 1.74
N CYS A 27 10.49 -7.39 0.72
CA CYS A 27 9.59 -7.30 -0.43
C CYS A 27 10.37 -7.48 -1.73
N PHE A 28 9.94 -8.41 -2.59
CA PHE A 28 10.66 -8.83 -3.80
C PHE A 28 12.13 -9.21 -3.56
N GLY A 29 12.44 -9.78 -2.38
CA GLY A 29 13.81 -10.11 -1.95
C GLY A 29 14.70 -8.91 -1.60
N LEU A 30 14.17 -7.69 -1.71
CA LEU A 30 14.79 -6.45 -1.25
C LEU A 30 14.23 -6.07 0.12
N LYS A 31 14.84 -5.08 0.77
CA LYS A 31 14.26 -4.51 1.98
C LYS A 31 12.91 -3.86 1.63
N GLY A 32 11.84 -4.32 2.27
CA GLY A 32 10.51 -3.70 2.22
C GLY A 32 10.26 -2.81 3.42
N GLY A 33 9.01 -2.43 3.65
CA GLY A 33 8.68 -1.61 4.80
C GLY A 33 7.27 -1.05 4.81
N ILE A 34 7.15 0.14 5.40
CA ILE A 34 5.95 0.97 5.33
C ILE A 34 6.06 1.89 4.11
N GLY A 35 4.99 1.98 3.34
CA GLY A 35 4.89 2.96 2.25
C GLY A 35 3.52 3.61 2.23
N SER A 36 3.41 4.79 1.63
CA SER A 36 2.18 5.54 1.65
C SER A 36 2.08 6.55 0.52
N ALA A 37 0.94 6.59 -0.14
CA ALA A 37 0.65 7.51 -1.23
C ALA A 37 -0.80 8.02 -1.11
N SER A 38 -1.08 9.12 -1.80
CA SER A 38 -2.42 9.67 -1.88
C SER A 38 -2.73 10.25 -3.26
N ARG A 39 -4.02 10.36 -3.56
CA ARG A 39 -4.54 11.02 -4.76
C ARG A 39 -5.71 11.90 -4.38
N GLN A 40 -5.74 13.07 -5.00
CA GLN A 40 -6.93 13.90 -5.06
C GLN A 40 -7.71 13.57 -6.33
N MET A 41 -9.03 13.67 -6.25
CA MET A 41 -9.94 13.46 -7.38
C MET A 41 -11.09 14.45 -7.31
N GLU A 42 -11.58 14.87 -8.47
CA GLU A 42 -12.74 15.75 -8.58
C GLU A 42 -13.98 14.95 -9.00
N ILE A 43 -15.06 15.05 -8.22
CA ILE A 43 -16.34 14.39 -8.49
C ILE A 43 -17.46 15.40 -8.24
N GLY A 44 -18.25 15.70 -9.28
CA GLY A 44 -19.37 16.64 -9.17
C GLY A 44 -18.97 18.04 -8.69
N GLY A 45 -17.77 18.52 -9.07
CA GLY A 45 -17.24 19.83 -8.66
C GLY A 45 -16.72 19.88 -7.22
N ARG A 46 -16.60 18.75 -6.52
CA ARG A 46 -15.98 18.62 -5.20
C ARG A 46 -14.68 17.85 -5.31
N THR A 47 -13.65 18.32 -4.61
CA THR A 47 -12.37 17.60 -4.46
C THR A 47 -12.44 16.65 -3.28
N PHE A 48 -12.07 15.41 -3.51
CA PHE A 48 -11.95 14.34 -2.52
C PHE A 48 -10.52 13.81 -2.50
N THR A 49 -10.13 13.20 -1.40
CA THR A 49 -8.82 12.59 -1.17
C THR A 49 -8.96 11.12 -0.82
N LEU A 50 -8.11 10.28 -1.42
CA LEU A 50 -7.89 8.90 -1.02
C LEU A 50 -6.42 8.69 -0.71
N GLY A 51 -6.14 8.14 0.46
CA GLY A 51 -4.81 7.76 0.91
C GLY A 51 -4.70 6.25 1.14
N VAL A 52 -3.51 5.71 0.93
CA VAL A 52 -3.19 4.30 1.15
C VAL A 52 -1.92 4.20 1.96
N LEU A 53 -1.96 3.42 3.03
CA LEU A 53 -0.78 2.97 3.77
C LEU A 53 -0.61 1.46 3.55
N VAL A 54 0.62 1.04 3.24
CA VAL A 54 0.96 -0.37 3.07
C VAL A 54 2.05 -0.80 4.03
N GLN A 55 2.02 -2.06 4.43
CA GLN A 55 3.18 -2.79 4.95
C GLN A 55 3.49 -3.91 3.96
N THR A 56 4.67 -3.87 3.33
CA THR A 56 5.07 -4.83 2.30
C THR A 56 5.96 -5.94 2.84
N ASN A 57 5.62 -7.19 2.54
CA ASN A 57 6.40 -8.38 2.88
C ASN A 57 6.13 -9.53 1.88
N PHE A 58 6.06 -9.25 0.59
CA PHE A 58 5.62 -10.20 -0.44
C PHE A 58 6.50 -10.13 -1.69
N GLY A 59 6.27 -11.02 -2.65
CA GLY A 59 6.85 -11.00 -3.99
C GLY A 59 8.22 -11.69 -4.10
N ALA A 60 8.51 -12.19 -5.30
CA ALA A 60 9.81 -12.73 -5.68
C ALA A 60 10.61 -11.71 -6.49
N THR A 61 11.93 -11.69 -6.32
CA THR A 61 12.82 -10.73 -7.00
C THR A 61 12.60 -10.61 -8.52
N PRO A 62 12.48 -11.69 -9.31
CA PRO A 62 12.33 -11.57 -10.77
C PRO A 62 11.02 -10.87 -11.21
N ASP A 63 9.99 -10.86 -10.36
CA ASP A 63 8.66 -10.37 -10.71
C ASP A 63 8.52 -8.85 -10.55
N LEU A 64 9.40 -8.22 -9.76
CA LEU A 64 9.32 -6.79 -9.47
C LEU A 64 9.25 -5.96 -10.76
N THR A 65 8.17 -5.21 -10.88
CA THR A 65 7.93 -4.25 -11.95
C THR A 65 7.83 -2.85 -11.36
N VAL A 66 8.47 -1.87 -12.01
CA VAL A 66 8.41 -0.46 -11.60
C VAL A 66 7.95 0.34 -12.80
N CYS A 67 6.76 0.94 -12.73
CA CYS A 67 6.19 1.72 -13.83
C CYS A 67 6.17 0.95 -15.18
N GLY A 68 5.92 -0.36 -15.15
CA GLY A 68 5.94 -1.25 -16.31
C GLY A 68 7.33 -1.76 -16.74
N ASP A 69 8.40 -1.27 -16.12
CA ASP A 69 9.76 -1.75 -16.39
C ASP A 69 10.08 -3.00 -15.55
N PRO A 70 10.49 -4.15 -16.16
CA PRO A 70 10.81 -5.39 -15.45
C PRO A 70 12.16 -5.31 -14.71
N VAL A 71 12.23 -4.43 -13.71
CA VAL A 71 13.40 -4.19 -12.86
C VAL A 71 13.88 -5.48 -12.21
N GLY A 72 12.96 -6.32 -11.75
CA GLY A 72 13.23 -7.59 -11.07
C GLY A 72 14.13 -8.53 -11.86
N GLN A 73 13.90 -8.67 -13.16
CA GLN A 73 14.72 -9.52 -14.03
C GLN A 73 16.17 -9.02 -14.16
N ARG A 74 16.37 -7.70 -14.11
CA ARG A 74 17.73 -7.11 -14.12
C ARG A 74 18.41 -7.26 -12.77
N LEU A 75 17.67 -7.09 -11.69
CA LEU A 75 18.18 -7.30 -10.33
C LEU A 75 18.59 -8.75 -10.11
N TRP A 76 17.79 -9.71 -10.60
CA TRP A 76 18.09 -11.14 -10.51
C TRP A 76 19.47 -11.52 -11.06
N LYS A 77 19.92 -10.84 -12.12
CA LYS A 77 21.25 -11.04 -12.72
C LYS A 77 22.39 -10.51 -11.85
N ARG A 78 22.11 -9.59 -10.92
CA ARG A 78 23.10 -8.94 -10.03
C ARG A 78 23.09 -9.54 -8.62
N PHE A 79 21.91 -9.90 -8.13
CA PHE A 79 21.64 -10.44 -6.82
C PHE A 79 20.55 -11.49 -6.97
N GLN A 80 20.90 -12.76 -6.72
CA GLN A 80 19.96 -13.86 -6.65
C GLN A 80 19.21 -13.76 -5.32
N GLY A 81 18.23 -12.85 -5.27
CA GLY A 81 17.39 -12.61 -4.12
C GLY A 81 16.40 -13.74 -3.87
N LYS A 82 15.13 -13.37 -3.68
CA LYS A 82 14.08 -14.33 -3.34
C LYS A 82 13.45 -14.91 -4.62
N GLU A 83 13.40 -16.24 -4.71
CA GLU A 83 12.86 -16.95 -5.89
C GLU A 83 11.35 -17.19 -5.84
N SER A 84 10.76 -17.22 -4.65
CA SER A 84 9.34 -17.56 -4.50
C SER A 84 8.55 -16.47 -3.79
N ASP A 85 7.31 -16.30 -4.20
CA ASP A 85 6.36 -15.41 -3.53
C ASP A 85 5.87 -16.08 -2.23
N GLN A 86 6.31 -15.52 -1.10
CA GLN A 86 5.88 -15.91 0.24
C GLN A 86 5.78 -14.68 1.12
N GLY A 87 4.74 -14.60 1.95
CA GLY A 87 4.63 -13.56 2.97
C GLY A 87 3.28 -12.89 2.95
N SER A 88 3.24 -11.57 2.89
CA SER A 88 1.98 -10.83 3.01
C SER A 88 2.11 -9.36 2.61
N VAL A 89 0.98 -8.75 2.32
CA VAL A 89 0.83 -7.29 2.30
C VAL A 89 -0.40 -6.91 3.13
N MET A 90 -0.24 -5.89 3.97
CA MET A 90 -1.37 -5.24 4.63
C MET A 90 -1.58 -3.88 3.97
N ILE A 91 -2.79 -3.65 3.47
CA ILE A 91 -3.18 -2.41 2.79
C ILE A 91 -4.31 -1.76 3.59
N ALA A 92 -4.09 -0.53 4.06
CA ALA A 92 -5.09 0.29 4.71
C ALA A 92 -5.44 1.48 3.81
N VAL A 93 -6.72 1.62 3.45
CA VAL A 93 -7.23 2.70 2.59
C VAL A 93 -8.11 3.63 3.40
N GLY A 94 -7.80 4.93 3.39
CA GLY A 94 -8.63 5.98 3.98
C GLY A 94 -9.10 6.95 2.91
N CYS A 95 -10.35 7.38 2.96
CA CYS A 95 -10.86 8.42 2.06
C CYS A 95 -11.89 9.34 2.73
N ASP A 96 -12.17 10.47 2.10
CA ASP A 96 -13.25 11.40 2.47
C ASP A 96 -14.46 11.31 1.51
N LEU A 97 -14.52 10.29 0.66
CA LEU A 97 -15.63 10.02 -0.26
C LEU A 97 -16.89 9.62 0.52
N PRO A 98 -18.07 10.22 0.29
CA PRO A 98 -19.32 9.77 0.87
C PRO A 98 -19.77 8.49 0.17
N VAL A 99 -19.39 7.33 0.71
CA VAL A 99 -19.68 6.01 0.17
C VAL A 99 -20.26 5.07 1.23
N ASP A 100 -21.09 4.13 0.78
CA ASP A 100 -21.57 3.03 1.63
C ASP A 100 -20.55 1.88 1.71
N ALA A 101 -20.84 0.87 2.56
CA ALA A 101 -19.94 -0.28 2.75
C ALA A 101 -19.73 -1.10 1.47
N ARG A 102 -20.74 -1.21 0.59
CA ARG A 102 -20.65 -1.97 -0.67
C ARG A 102 -19.79 -1.22 -1.68
N GLN A 103 -19.98 0.08 -1.81
CA GLN A 103 -19.16 0.95 -2.66
C GLN A 103 -17.71 0.98 -2.19
N LEU A 104 -17.49 1.13 -0.88
CA LEU A 104 -16.15 1.05 -0.30
C LEU A 104 -15.50 -0.29 -0.62
N THR A 105 -16.21 -1.41 -0.42
CA THR A 105 -15.71 -2.75 -0.78
C THR A 105 -15.29 -2.83 -2.26
N ARG A 106 -16.08 -2.26 -3.18
CA ARG A 106 -15.73 -2.21 -4.62
C ARG A 106 -14.47 -1.38 -4.88
N ILE A 107 -14.29 -0.26 -4.18
CA ILE A 107 -13.06 0.54 -4.24
C ILE A 107 -11.89 -0.31 -3.74
N LEU A 108 -12.00 -0.93 -2.56
CA LEU A 108 -10.93 -1.75 -1.96
C LEU A 108 -10.51 -2.92 -2.85
N HIS A 109 -11.43 -3.54 -3.58
CA HIS A 109 -11.09 -4.60 -4.54
C HIS A 109 -10.13 -4.14 -5.66
N ARG A 110 -10.04 -2.83 -5.93
CA ARG A 110 -9.11 -2.30 -6.94
C ARG A 110 -7.68 -2.16 -6.43
N ALA A 111 -7.43 -2.34 -5.13
CA ALA A 111 -6.08 -2.44 -4.59
C ALA A 111 -5.26 -3.55 -5.26
N VAL A 112 -5.91 -4.66 -5.64
CA VAL A 112 -5.26 -5.78 -6.37
C VAL A 112 -4.67 -5.31 -7.71
N VAL A 113 -5.26 -4.31 -8.36
CA VAL A 113 -4.70 -3.74 -9.60
C VAL A 113 -3.37 -3.07 -9.33
N GLY A 114 -3.23 -2.33 -8.23
CA GLY A 114 -1.95 -1.72 -7.83
C GLY A 114 -0.89 -2.77 -7.50
N LEU A 115 -1.26 -3.82 -6.75
CA LEU A 115 -0.38 -4.97 -6.49
C LEU A 115 0.12 -5.61 -7.79
N ALA A 116 -0.79 -5.88 -8.73
CA ALA A 116 -0.47 -6.50 -10.01
C ALA A 116 0.49 -5.65 -10.85
N ARG A 117 0.35 -4.32 -10.81
CA ARG A 117 1.24 -3.38 -11.52
C ARG A 117 2.68 -3.40 -10.99
N THR A 118 2.89 -3.82 -9.74
CA THR A 118 4.24 -4.04 -9.18
C THR A 118 4.81 -5.44 -9.42
N GLY A 119 4.03 -6.33 -10.05
CA GLY A 119 4.43 -7.71 -10.34
C GLY A 119 3.86 -8.76 -9.39
N SER A 120 2.97 -8.40 -8.46
CA SER A 120 2.25 -9.39 -7.65
C SER A 120 1.23 -10.15 -8.50
N PHE A 121 1.00 -11.41 -8.18
CA PHE A 121 -0.11 -12.19 -8.71
C PHE A 121 -0.98 -12.81 -7.60
N VAL A 122 -0.85 -12.31 -6.36
CA VAL A 122 -1.60 -12.80 -5.18
C VAL A 122 -1.36 -14.31 -5.00
N GLY A 123 -0.07 -14.67 -4.87
CA GLY A 123 0.35 -16.06 -4.82
C GLY A 123 -0.17 -16.81 -3.60
N HIS A 124 -0.22 -18.15 -3.68
CA HIS A 124 -0.70 -19.01 -2.60
C HIS A 124 0.00 -18.75 -1.25
N GLY A 125 1.29 -18.39 -1.29
CA GLY A 125 2.09 -18.09 -0.11
C GLY A 125 1.90 -16.69 0.46
N SER A 126 1.06 -15.84 -0.15
CA SER A 126 0.85 -14.44 0.27
C SER A 126 -0.48 -14.24 0.99
N GLY A 127 -0.41 -13.74 2.23
CA GLY A 127 -1.57 -13.26 2.99
C GLY A 127 -1.88 -11.80 2.66
N ASP A 128 -2.59 -11.56 1.55
CA ASP A 128 -2.89 -10.21 1.07
C ASP A 128 -4.22 -9.72 1.66
N VAL A 129 -4.16 -8.67 2.50
CA VAL A 129 -5.33 -8.15 3.21
C VAL A 129 -5.50 -6.67 2.92
N VAL A 130 -6.73 -6.29 2.55
CA VAL A 130 -7.12 -4.90 2.31
C VAL A 130 -8.23 -4.53 3.29
N ILE A 131 -8.01 -3.44 4.03
CA ILE A 131 -9.03 -2.80 4.85
C ILE A 131 -9.19 -1.35 4.42
N GLY A 132 -10.35 -0.78 4.66
CA GLY A 132 -10.50 0.65 4.48
C GLY A 132 -11.71 1.24 5.15
N PHE A 133 -11.72 2.57 5.16
CA PHE A 133 -12.76 3.37 5.78
C PHE A 133 -12.98 4.67 4.99
N SER A 134 -14.20 5.20 5.12
CA SER A 134 -14.52 6.58 4.73
C SER A 134 -14.69 7.44 5.98
N THR A 135 -14.25 8.69 5.90
CA THR A 135 -14.41 9.70 6.96
C THR A 135 -15.63 10.60 6.76
N ALA A 136 -16.34 10.47 5.63
CA ALA A 136 -17.47 11.34 5.27
C ALA A 136 -18.69 11.15 6.17
N ASN A 137 -19.09 9.90 6.40
CA ASN A 137 -20.26 9.55 7.20
C ASN A 137 -19.82 9.09 8.61
N ARG A 138 -19.96 9.96 9.61
CA ARG A 138 -19.64 9.61 11.01
C ARG A 138 -20.84 8.94 11.68
N ILE A 139 -20.68 7.68 12.07
CA ILE A 139 -21.72 6.90 12.76
C ILE A 139 -21.55 7.08 14.27
N ARG A 140 -22.56 7.67 14.93
CA ARG A 140 -22.58 7.80 16.40
C ARG A 140 -23.35 6.66 17.04
N GLU A 141 -22.89 6.22 18.20
CA GLU A 141 -23.58 5.22 19.02
C GLU A 141 -24.92 5.79 19.54
N GLY A 142 -25.95 4.94 19.63
CA GLY A 142 -27.28 5.32 20.15
C GLY A 142 -28.26 5.93 19.13
N GLU A 143 -27.83 6.23 17.91
CA GLU A 143 -28.74 6.69 16.84
C GLU A 143 -29.59 5.54 16.29
N ILE A 144 -30.93 5.68 16.37
CA ILE A 144 -31.90 4.70 15.88
C ILE A 144 -32.13 4.83 14.36
N PHE A 145 -32.24 6.06 13.87
CA PHE A 145 -32.38 6.38 12.44
C PHE A 145 -31.22 7.25 11.98
N ARG A 146 -30.71 6.99 10.78
CA ARG A 146 -29.57 7.71 10.20
C ARG A 146 -29.83 8.09 8.76
N GLN A 147 -29.39 9.28 8.39
CA GLN A 147 -29.28 9.73 7.01
C GLN A 147 -27.81 9.87 6.67
N THR A 148 -27.40 9.32 5.53
CA THR A 148 -26.01 9.32 5.07
C THR A 148 -25.93 9.86 3.66
N GLU A 149 -24.89 10.62 3.35
CA GLU A 149 -24.57 11.01 1.98
C GLU A 149 -23.91 9.83 1.26
N CYS A 150 -24.27 9.60 0.00
CA CYS A 150 -23.73 8.52 -0.80
C CYS A 150 -23.57 8.98 -2.25
N LEU A 151 -22.40 8.75 -2.85
CA LEU A 151 -22.16 9.01 -4.26
C LEU A 151 -23.03 8.08 -5.12
N ALA A 152 -23.41 8.59 -6.30
CA ALA A 152 -24.00 7.75 -7.33
C ALA A 152 -22.99 6.69 -7.82
N GLU A 153 -23.46 5.54 -8.26
CA GLU A 153 -22.60 4.42 -8.67
C GLU A 153 -21.69 4.77 -9.86
N GLU A 154 -22.24 5.57 -10.77
CA GLU A 154 -21.67 5.91 -12.07
C GLU A 154 -20.44 6.82 -11.95
N VAL A 155 -20.25 7.46 -10.79
CA VAL A 155 -19.17 8.43 -10.56
C VAL A 155 -18.00 7.88 -9.75
N LEU A 156 -17.94 6.56 -9.51
CA LEU A 156 -16.89 5.92 -8.70
C LEU A 156 -15.59 5.61 -9.45
N GLU A 157 -15.57 5.73 -10.78
CA GLU A 157 -14.40 5.41 -11.62
C GLU A 157 -13.11 6.15 -11.17
N PRO A 158 -13.14 7.45 -10.82
CA PRO A 158 -11.95 8.13 -10.30
C PRO A 158 -11.41 7.50 -9.01
N ALA A 159 -12.28 7.03 -8.12
CA ALA A 159 -11.86 6.36 -6.88
C ALA A 159 -11.22 4.99 -7.14
N PHE A 160 -11.71 4.25 -8.13
CA PHE A 160 -11.12 2.98 -8.56
C PHE A 160 -9.71 3.15 -9.13
N ARG A 161 -9.51 4.20 -9.93
CA ARG A 161 -8.18 4.54 -10.43
C ARG A 161 -7.27 5.01 -9.30
N ALA A 162 -7.75 5.93 -8.45
CA ALA A 162 -6.97 6.51 -7.36
C ALA A 162 -6.41 5.44 -6.42
N VAL A 163 -7.22 4.47 -5.99
CA VAL A 163 -6.72 3.41 -5.09
C VAL A 163 -5.71 2.49 -5.77
N ALA A 164 -5.87 2.18 -7.06
CA ALA A 164 -4.90 1.36 -7.78
C ALA A 164 -3.54 2.06 -7.90
N GLU A 165 -3.55 3.35 -8.26
CA GLU A 165 -2.34 4.18 -8.33
C GLU A 165 -1.69 4.36 -6.96
N CYS A 166 -2.47 4.66 -5.92
CA CYS A 166 -1.96 4.81 -4.57
C CYS A 166 -1.32 3.51 -4.07
N VAL A 167 -1.93 2.34 -4.33
CA VAL A 167 -1.33 1.06 -3.89
C VAL A 167 -0.02 0.79 -4.61
N GLU A 168 0.04 1.00 -5.93
CA GLU A 168 1.29 0.84 -6.71
C GLU A 168 2.39 1.75 -6.13
N GLU A 169 2.11 3.05 -5.98
CA GLU A 169 3.08 4.02 -5.46
C GLU A 169 3.47 3.72 -4.01
N SER A 170 2.53 3.40 -3.12
CA SER A 170 2.83 3.03 -1.74
C SER A 170 3.75 1.82 -1.65
N ILE A 171 3.60 0.82 -2.53
CA ILE A 171 4.52 -0.33 -2.56
C ILE A 171 5.92 0.12 -2.99
N LEU A 172 6.01 0.96 -4.02
CA LEU A 172 7.30 1.50 -4.48
C LEU A 172 7.98 2.34 -3.39
N ASP A 173 7.24 3.23 -2.70
CA ASP A 173 7.75 4.01 -1.58
C ASP A 173 8.30 3.12 -0.46
N SER A 174 7.62 2.01 -0.17
CA SER A 174 8.10 1.06 0.84
C SER A 174 9.46 0.45 0.51
N LEU A 175 9.78 0.29 -0.78
CA LEU A 175 11.04 -0.24 -1.28
C LEU A 175 12.12 0.85 -1.39
N PHE A 176 11.74 2.03 -1.90
CA PHE A 176 12.66 3.15 -2.12
C PHE A 176 13.12 3.81 -0.81
N CYS A 177 12.22 3.96 0.17
CA CYS A 177 12.54 4.60 1.44
C CYS A 177 13.23 3.66 2.44
N ALA A 178 13.31 2.36 2.17
CA ALA A 178 13.87 1.40 3.11
C ALA A 178 15.41 1.37 3.06
N GLY A 179 16.05 1.33 4.23
CA GLY A 179 17.49 1.12 4.36
C GLY A 179 17.88 -0.36 4.38
N GLY A 180 19.02 -0.70 3.77
CA GLY A 180 19.56 -2.06 3.84
C GLY A 180 19.81 -2.51 5.27
N VAL A 181 19.59 -3.79 5.57
CA VAL A 181 19.72 -4.32 6.92
C VAL A 181 20.37 -5.68 6.95
N THR A 182 21.23 -5.91 7.94
CA THR A 182 21.68 -7.26 8.29
C THR A 182 20.75 -7.84 9.33
N GLY A 183 20.07 -8.95 8.99
CA GLY A 183 19.18 -9.65 9.89
C GLY A 183 19.94 -10.36 11.03
N TYR A 184 19.20 -10.88 12.01
CA TYR A 184 19.79 -11.56 13.17
C TYR A 184 20.59 -12.84 12.81
N THR A 185 20.31 -13.43 11.64
CA THR A 185 21.04 -14.59 11.09
C THR A 185 22.33 -14.20 10.36
N GLY A 186 22.68 -12.91 10.32
CA GLY A 186 23.83 -12.39 9.58
C GLY A 186 23.61 -12.20 8.08
N VAL A 187 22.42 -12.53 7.57
CA VAL A 187 22.08 -12.31 6.16
C VAL A 187 21.78 -10.83 5.91
N TYR A 188 22.47 -10.25 4.94
CA TYR A 188 22.22 -8.88 4.49
C TYR A 188 21.09 -8.85 3.46
N VAL A 189 20.13 -7.94 3.66
CA VAL A 189 19.04 -7.65 2.74
C VAL A 189 19.28 -6.26 2.15
N PRO A 190 19.53 -6.14 0.83
CA PRO A 190 19.83 -4.86 0.21
C PRO A 190 18.58 -3.99 0.04
N PRO A 191 18.72 -2.65 0.07
CA PRO A 191 17.65 -1.74 -0.31
C PRO A 191 17.57 -1.63 -1.84
N LEU A 192 16.44 -1.15 -2.37
CA LEU A 192 16.31 -0.90 -3.82
C LEU A 192 17.28 0.18 -4.30
N SER A 193 17.51 1.21 -3.48
CA SER A 193 18.41 2.34 -3.77
C SER A 193 19.87 1.93 -4.02
N ALA A 194 20.32 0.79 -3.50
CA ALA A 194 21.66 0.27 -3.77
C ALA A 194 21.91 -0.05 -5.26
N PHE A 195 20.85 -0.20 -6.05
CA PHE A 195 20.92 -0.53 -7.48
C PHE A 195 20.60 0.63 -8.41
N TYR A 196 20.18 1.77 -7.83
CA TYR A 196 19.88 3.03 -8.48
C TYR A 196 20.46 4.19 -7.64
N PRO A 197 21.79 4.27 -7.48
CA PRO A 197 22.42 5.43 -6.86
C PRO A 197 22.17 6.67 -7.72
N ASP A 198 21.99 7.82 -7.06
CA ASP A 198 21.76 9.14 -7.67
C ASP A 198 22.71 9.46 -8.85
#